data_AF-A0A2P8NGH7-F1
#
_entry.id   AF-A0A2P8NGH7-F1
#
_cell.length_a   1.000
_cell.length_b   1.000
_cell.length_c   1.000
_cell.angle_alpha   90.00
_cell.angle_beta   90.00
_cell.angle_gamma   90.00
#
_symmetry.space_group_name_H-M   'P 1'
#
loop_
_entity.id
_entity.type
_entity.pdbx_description
1 polymer ?
#
loop_
_entity_poly.entity_id
_entity_poly.type
_entity_poly.pdbx_seq_one_letter_code
_entity_poly.pdbx_strand_id
1 'polypeptide(L)'
;MSRFPRLAAALALSLLPAAALAEGDVDAGERVFAKCKACHAVGDGAKNRVGPQLNDVFGRIAGTAEGFRYSPAMMKAGEDGLVWNEETLAAYLTAPRAFIKGNRMAFAGLKKDAEIDDVLAYLATFSQSGDDDAASAEPAPADAPDTATEDGAAAEPKAGEPEGAVVEAETAAEPPTHGVFHLGRPATEAEVAAWDIDIRPDGAGLPVGSGTVLEGETVYTEQCAVCHGDFGEAIGRWPVLAGGYDTLTRERPVKTIGSYWPYLSTVYDYVRRAMPFGNARSLSDDDVYALTAYVLYLNDIVTDEAFELNQDNLATIRLPNEDGFVADDRYEEPHYAAGAEPCMRDCKPGKAEIAQHAAVLDVTPDGDSDEDGSGGGID
;
A
#
# COMPACT_ATOMS: atom_id res chain seq x y z
N MET A 1 -44.88 -27.41 -83.75
CA MET A 1 -44.53 -25.99 -83.85
C MET A 1 -44.17 -25.47 -82.47
N SER A 2 -43.01 -24.83 -82.39
CA SER A 2 -42.35 -24.14 -81.27
C SER A 2 -43.22 -23.62 -80.12
N ARG A 3 -42.72 -23.72 -78.86
CA ARG A 3 -42.20 -22.58 -78.06
C ARG A 3 -41.94 -22.97 -76.59
N PHE A 4 -40.73 -22.70 -76.10
CA PHE A 4 -40.31 -22.71 -74.68
C PHE A 4 -41.14 -21.74 -73.82
N PRO A 5 -41.22 -21.95 -72.50
CA PRO A 5 -40.59 -20.96 -71.61
C PRO A 5 -39.94 -21.49 -70.31
N ARG A 6 -38.78 -20.88 -70.01
CA ARG A 6 -38.28 -20.35 -68.72
C ARG A 6 -38.01 -21.29 -67.55
N LEU A 7 -36.72 -21.57 -67.35
CA LEU A 7 -36.11 -21.93 -66.05
C LEU A 7 -36.38 -20.84 -65.00
N ALA A 8 -36.83 -21.24 -63.82
CA ALA A 8 -36.75 -20.45 -62.60
C ALA A 8 -35.63 -21.02 -61.73
N ALA A 9 -34.54 -20.27 -61.58
CA ALA A 9 -33.45 -20.57 -60.65
C ALA A 9 -33.84 -20.02 -59.26
N ALA A 10 -34.02 -20.91 -58.29
CA ALA A 10 -34.20 -20.54 -56.89
C ALA A 10 -32.82 -20.29 -56.27
N LEU A 11 -32.48 -19.00 -56.06
CA LEU A 11 -31.32 -18.57 -55.32
C LEU A 11 -31.65 -18.62 -53.81
N ALA A 12 -31.21 -19.68 -53.12
CA ALA A 12 -31.29 -19.76 -51.67
C ALA A 12 -30.18 -18.89 -51.06
N LEU A 13 -30.55 -17.72 -50.54
CA LEU A 13 -29.66 -16.83 -49.81
C LEU A 13 -29.47 -17.36 -48.39
N SER A 14 -28.35 -18.06 -48.16
CA SER A 14 -27.90 -18.46 -46.83
C SER A 14 -27.45 -17.22 -46.05
N LEU A 15 -28.28 -16.75 -45.11
CA LEU A 15 -27.85 -15.80 -44.08
C LEU A 15 -26.86 -16.52 -43.15
N LEU A 16 -25.60 -16.09 -43.16
CA LEU A 16 -24.72 -16.29 -42.02
C LEU A 16 -25.12 -15.27 -40.93
N PRO A 17 -25.26 -15.68 -39.66
CA PRO A 17 -25.36 -14.74 -38.56
C PRO A 17 -24.00 -14.05 -38.41
N ALA A 18 -23.95 -12.73 -38.57
CA ALA A 18 -22.89 -11.92 -38.02
C ALA A 18 -23.07 -11.96 -36.49
N ALA A 19 -22.10 -12.54 -35.77
CA ALA A 19 -21.97 -12.28 -34.35
C ALA A 19 -21.62 -10.79 -34.22
N ALA A 20 -22.58 -9.98 -33.78
CA ALA A 20 -22.29 -8.66 -33.28
C ALA A 20 -21.43 -8.85 -32.02
N LEU A 21 -20.14 -8.49 -32.08
CA LEU A 21 -19.39 -8.20 -30.87
C LEU A 21 -20.13 -7.02 -30.23
N ALA A 22 -20.62 -7.23 -29.01
CA ALA A 22 -21.27 -6.16 -28.27
C ALA A 22 -20.17 -5.16 -27.91
N GLU A 23 -20.27 -3.94 -28.44
CA GLU A 23 -19.45 -2.82 -27.99
C GLU A 23 -19.67 -2.63 -26.48
N GLY A 24 -18.61 -2.59 -25.68
CA GLY A 24 -18.70 -2.49 -24.22
C GLY A 24 -19.47 -1.24 -23.75
N ASP A 25 -20.07 -1.32 -22.56
CA ASP A 25 -20.80 -0.21 -21.93
C ASP A 25 -19.82 0.69 -21.16
N VAL A 26 -19.65 1.94 -21.61
CA VAL A 26 -18.74 2.93 -21.01
C VAL A 26 -19.11 3.25 -19.56
N ASP A 27 -20.41 3.36 -19.23
CA ASP A 27 -20.87 3.68 -17.88
C ASP A 27 -20.64 2.47 -16.95
N ALA A 28 -20.81 1.25 -17.45
CA ALA A 28 -20.42 0.04 -16.74
C ALA A 28 -18.91 -0.07 -16.58
N GLY A 29 -18.17 0.33 -17.61
CA GLY A 29 -16.72 0.35 -17.63
C GLY A 29 -16.12 1.27 -16.59
N GLU A 30 -16.73 2.44 -16.37
CA GLU A 30 -16.33 3.35 -15.29
C GLU A 30 -16.48 2.67 -13.91
N ARG A 31 -17.56 1.91 -13.72
CA ARG A 31 -17.79 1.16 -12.46
C ARG A 31 -16.76 0.04 -12.29
N VAL A 32 -16.41 -0.66 -13.36
CA VAL A 32 -15.33 -1.65 -13.34
C VAL A 32 -13.98 -0.98 -13.05
N PHE A 33 -13.74 0.19 -13.64
CA PHE A 33 -12.52 0.97 -13.44
C PHE A 33 -12.31 1.40 -11.98
N ALA A 34 -13.34 1.40 -11.14
CA ALA A 34 -13.19 1.59 -9.69
C ALA A 34 -12.18 0.61 -9.07
N LYS A 35 -12.05 -0.61 -9.62
CA LYS A 35 -11.03 -1.61 -9.22
C LYS A 35 -9.60 -1.21 -9.61
N CYS A 36 -9.46 -0.25 -10.52
CA CYS A 36 -8.19 0.24 -11.06
C CYS A 36 -7.81 1.63 -10.52
N LYS A 37 -8.80 2.43 -10.08
CA LYS A 37 -8.66 3.84 -9.65
C LYS A 37 -7.64 4.03 -8.49
N ALA A 38 -7.40 3.01 -7.67
CA ALA A 38 -6.37 3.07 -6.63
C ALA A 38 -4.95 3.15 -7.22
N CYS A 39 -4.68 2.36 -8.26
CA CYS A 39 -3.35 2.24 -8.85
C CYS A 39 -3.14 3.12 -10.07
N HIS A 40 -4.20 3.43 -10.82
CA HIS A 40 -4.13 4.11 -12.10
C HIS A 40 -4.97 5.38 -12.09
N ALA A 41 -4.50 6.40 -12.80
CA ALA A 41 -5.23 7.62 -13.09
C ALA A 41 -5.54 7.71 -14.59
N VAL A 42 -6.71 8.28 -14.90
CA VAL A 42 -7.17 8.64 -16.24
C VAL A 42 -7.76 10.05 -16.22
N GLY A 43 -7.86 10.69 -17.38
CA GLY A 43 -8.41 12.04 -17.53
C GLY A 43 -7.38 13.16 -17.37
N ASP A 44 -7.88 14.38 -17.34
CA ASP A 44 -7.04 15.58 -17.29
C ASP A 44 -6.17 15.61 -16.04
N GLY A 45 -4.86 15.83 -16.24
CA GLY A 45 -3.89 15.87 -15.15
C GLY A 45 -3.58 14.52 -14.50
N ALA A 46 -3.92 13.40 -15.15
CA ALA A 46 -3.56 12.06 -14.68
C ALA A 46 -2.05 11.94 -14.44
N LYS A 47 -1.67 11.42 -13.26
CA LYS A 47 -0.28 11.19 -12.85
C LYS A 47 -0.03 9.72 -12.59
N ASN A 48 1.22 9.30 -12.79
CA ASN A 48 1.69 7.98 -12.37
C ASN A 48 1.52 7.81 -10.85
N ARG A 49 1.06 6.63 -10.42
CA ARG A 49 0.88 6.24 -9.01
C ARG A 49 1.58 4.89 -8.78
N VAL A 50 0.90 3.94 -8.14
CA VAL A 50 1.33 2.54 -8.07
C VAL A 50 1.48 1.95 -9.48
N GLY A 51 0.56 2.29 -10.39
CA GLY A 51 0.64 2.00 -11.82
C GLY A 51 0.86 3.26 -12.67
N PRO A 52 1.24 3.11 -13.95
CA PRO A 52 1.33 4.23 -14.89
C PRO A 52 -0.04 4.84 -15.16
N GLN A 53 -0.08 6.12 -15.53
CA GLN A 53 -1.30 6.74 -16.05
C GLN A 53 -1.78 6.01 -17.33
N LEU A 54 -3.10 5.97 -17.55
CA LEU A 54 -3.73 5.16 -18.60
C LEU A 54 -4.37 5.97 -19.73
N ASN A 55 -4.16 7.28 -19.80
CA ASN A 55 -4.46 8.06 -21.00
C ASN A 55 -3.59 7.59 -22.16
N ASP A 56 -4.19 7.55 -23.35
CA ASP A 56 -3.57 7.10 -24.59
C ASP A 56 -2.88 5.73 -24.43
N VAL A 57 -3.54 4.80 -23.72
CA VAL A 57 -3.01 3.44 -23.52
C VAL A 57 -3.14 2.60 -24.79
N PHE A 58 -4.18 2.81 -25.60
CA PHE A 58 -4.34 2.11 -26.87
C PHE A 58 -3.29 2.60 -27.88
N GLY A 59 -2.61 1.65 -28.53
CA GLY A 59 -1.47 1.89 -29.43
C GLY A 59 -0.13 2.11 -28.73
N ARG A 60 -0.10 2.23 -27.40
CA ARG A 60 1.15 2.45 -26.65
C ARG A 60 1.96 1.16 -26.54
N ILE A 61 3.27 1.25 -26.74
CA ILE A 61 4.19 0.14 -26.48
C ILE A 61 4.18 -0.19 -24.98
N ALA A 62 4.15 -1.47 -24.64
CA ALA A 62 4.17 -1.88 -23.24
C ALA A 62 5.43 -1.39 -22.52
N GLY A 63 5.29 -0.90 -21.29
CA GLY A 63 6.45 -0.47 -20.50
C GLY A 63 7.04 0.90 -20.88
N THR A 64 6.35 1.74 -21.65
CA THR A 64 6.90 3.02 -22.14
C THR A 64 6.17 4.28 -21.66
N ALA A 65 5.26 4.20 -20.69
CA ALA A 65 4.67 5.43 -20.12
C ALA A 65 5.76 6.28 -19.46
N GLU A 66 5.79 7.56 -19.80
CA GLU A 66 6.82 8.49 -19.34
C GLU A 66 6.81 8.64 -17.81
N GLY A 67 8.01 8.64 -17.21
CA GLY A 67 8.18 8.87 -15.78
C GLY A 67 7.71 7.73 -14.87
N PHE A 68 7.29 6.58 -15.40
CA PHE A 68 6.95 5.40 -14.60
C PHE A 68 8.07 4.36 -14.64
N ARG A 69 8.40 3.76 -13.48
CA ARG A 69 9.42 2.72 -13.38
C ARG A 69 8.79 1.33 -13.50
N TYR A 70 8.85 0.76 -14.70
CA TYR A 70 8.32 -0.57 -14.98
C TYR A 70 9.20 -1.71 -14.43
N SER A 71 8.59 -2.88 -14.24
CA SER A 71 9.33 -4.13 -14.03
C SER A 71 10.21 -4.45 -15.25
N PRO A 72 11.37 -5.11 -15.09
CA PRO A 72 12.17 -5.60 -16.20
C PRO A 72 11.38 -6.45 -17.21
N ALA A 73 10.46 -7.28 -16.71
CA ALA A 73 9.61 -8.13 -17.55
C ALA A 73 8.69 -7.33 -18.48
N MET A 74 8.01 -6.31 -17.96
CA MET A 74 7.14 -5.43 -18.75
C MET A 74 7.91 -4.62 -19.80
N MET A 75 9.09 -4.07 -19.46
CA MET A 75 9.94 -3.37 -20.44
C MET A 75 10.38 -4.30 -21.56
N LYS A 76 10.83 -5.51 -21.19
CA LYS A 76 11.22 -6.54 -22.16
C LYS A 76 10.05 -6.95 -23.07
N ALA A 77 8.84 -7.08 -22.53
CA ALA A 77 7.66 -7.40 -23.34
C ALA A 77 7.40 -6.32 -24.41
N GLY A 78 7.56 -5.04 -24.06
CA GLY A 78 7.50 -3.93 -25.01
C GLY A 78 8.61 -3.96 -26.06
N GLU A 79 9.86 -4.22 -25.65
CA GLU A 79 11.00 -4.40 -26.57
C GLU A 79 10.79 -5.57 -27.55
N ASP A 80 10.16 -6.65 -27.08
CA ASP A 80 9.80 -7.83 -27.88
C ASP A 80 8.55 -7.58 -28.76
N GLY A 81 7.98 -6.37 -28.74
CA GLY A 81 6.94 -5.92 -29.66
C GLY A 81 5.51 -5.88 -29.10
N LEU A 82 5.32 -6.03 -27.78
CA LEU A 82 3.99 -5.92 -27.17
C LEU A 82 3.48 -4.46 -27.27
N VAL A 83 2.38 -4.29 -27.99
CA VAL A 83 1.64 -3.03 -28.12
C VAL A 83 0.26 -3.22 -27.51
N TRP A 84 -0.17 -2.28 -26.69
CA TRP A 84 -1.50 -2.30 -26.10
C TRP A 84 -2.57 -2.01 -27.15
N ASN A 85 -3.45 -2.97 -27.36
CA ASN A 85 -4.65 -2.89 -28.16
C ASN A 85 -5.77 -3.64 -27.42
N GLU A 86 -6.96 -3.70 -27.98
CA GLU A 86 -8.11 -4.35 -27.33
C GLU A 86 -7.82 -5.81 -26.94
N GLU A 87 -7.24 -6.59 -27.84
CA GLU A 87 -6.93 -8.02 -27.60
C GLU A 87 -5.86 -8.22 -26.51
N THR A 88 -4.77 -7.46 -26.58
CA THR A 88 -3.65 -7.58 -25.64
C THR A 88 -3.98 -7.01 -24.27
N LEU A 89 -4.77 -5.92 -24.21
CA LEU A 89 -5.28 -5.39 -22.96
C LEU A 89 -6.30 -6.35 -22.34
N ALA A 90 -7.21 -6.93 -23.13
CA ALA A 90 -8.16 -7.92 -22.63
C ALA A 90 -7.44 -9.10 -21.99
N ALA A 91 -6.47 -9.69 -22.71
CA ALA A 91 -5.68 -10.81 -22.21
C ALA A 91 -4.85 -10.46 -20.97
N TYR A 92 -4.28 -9.25 -20.93
CA TYR A 92 -3.54 -8.78 -19.77
C TYR A 92 -4.45 -8.58 -18.56
N LEU A 93 -5.63 -7.97 -18.75
CA LEU A 93 -6.60 -7.70 -17.67
C LEU A 93 -7.24 -8.97 -17.11
N THR A 94 -7.27 -10.09 -17.84
CA THR A 94 -7.75 -11.38 -17.33
C THR A 94 -6.84 -11.95 -16.24
N ALA A 95 -5.52 -11.84 -16.41
CA ALA A 95 -4.52 -12.36 -15.48
C ALA A 95 -3.13 -11.75 -15.74
N PRO A 96 -2.86 -10.52 -15.25
CA PRO A 96 -1.63 -9.79 -15.57
C PRO A 96 -0.36 -10.60 -15.33
N ARG A 97 -0.20 -11.15 -14.11
CA ARG A 97 0.98 -11.96 -13.72
C ARG A 97 1.16 -13.23 -14.56
N ALA A 98 0.08 -13.81 -15.09
CA ALA A 98 0.16 -14.95 -16.00
C ALA A 98 0.52 -14.52 -17.43
N PHE A 99 0.00 -13.38 -17.89
CA PHE A 99 0.26 -12.86 -19.23
C PHE A 99 1.72 -12.38 -19.41
N ILE A 100 2.28 -11.66 -18.42
CA ILE A 100 3.70 -11.28 -18.40
C ILE A 100 4.31 -11.76 -17.08
N LYS A 101 5.02 -12.89 -17.11
CA LYS A 101 5.67 -13.43 -15.91
C LYS A 101 6.70 -12.44 -15.35
N GLY A 102 6.56 -12.08 -14.07
CA GLY A 102 7.45 -11.12 -13.39
C GLY A 102 7.08 -9.64 -13.62
N ASN A 103 5.90 -9.36 -14.19
CA ASN A 103 5.38 -7.99 -14.16
C ASN A 103 4.90 -7.62 -12.75
N ARG A 104 4.92 -6.31 -12.45
CA ARG A 104 4.60 -5.76 -11.12
C ARG A 104 3.12 -5.40 -10.91
N MET A 105 2.25 -5.59 -11.91
CA MET A 105 0.81 -5.38 -11.73
C MET A 105 0.21 -6.59 -11.02
N ALA A 106 0.10 -6.47 -9.70
CA ALA A 106 -0.41 -7.52 -8.83
C ALA A 106 -1.94 -7.45 -8.69
N PHE A 107 -2.61 -7.42 -9.84
CA PHE A 107 -4.06 -7.47 -9.95
C PHE A 107 -4.49 -8.92 -10.26
N ALA A 108 -5.45 -9.45 -9.50
CA ALA A 108 -5.93 -10.84 -9.65
C ALA A 108 -6.63 -11.12 -11.00
N GLY A 109 -6.98 -10.05 -11.72
CA GLY A 109 -7.60 -10.09 -13.04
C GLY A 109 -9.13 -10.12 -13.02
N LEU A 110 -9.74 -9.61 -14.08
CA LEU A 110 -11.18 -9.65 -14.29
C LEU A 110 -11.59 -11.04 -14.80
N LYS A 111 -12.63 -11.63 -14.18
CA LYS A 111 -13.08 -13.00 -14.52
C LYS A 111 -14.24 -13.04 -15.51
N LYS A 112 -14.88 -11.91 -15.77
CA LYS A 112 -16.03 -11.82 -16.68
C LYS A 112 -15.60 -11.04 -17.91
N ASP A 113 -15.77 -11.65 -19.07
CA ASP A 113 -15.45 -11.01 -20.36
C ASP A 113 -16.20 -9.69 -20.52
N ALA A 114 -17.48 -9.64 -20.13
CA ALA A 114 -18.26 -8.40 -20.14
C ALA A 114 -17.63 -7.26 -19.30
N GLU A 115 -17.03 -7.56 -18.14
CA GLU A 115 -16.34 -6.53 -17.34
C GLU A 115 -15.06 -6.04 -18.03
N ILE A 116 -14.40 -6.90 -18.83
CA ILE A 116 -13.23 -6.54 -19.63
C ILE A 116 -13.66 -5.63 -20.79
N ASP A 117 -14.68 -6.02 -21.55
CA ASP A 117 -15.18 -5.25 -22.68
C ASP A 117 -15.65 -3.85 -22.23
N ASP A 118 -16.38 -3.78 -21.12
CA ASP A 118 -16.86 -2.53 -20.52
C ASP A 118 -15.68 -1.62 -20.12
N VAL A 119 -14.67 -2.13 -19.39
CA VAL A 119 -13.54 -1.29 -18.94
C VAL A 119 -12.65 -0.84 -20.11
N LEU A 120 -12.52 -1.66 -21.16
CA LEU A 120 -11.81 -1.26 -22.37
C LEU A 120 -12.55 -0.14 -23.11
N ALA A 121 -13.88 -0.22 -23.22
CA ALA A 121 -14.71 0.85 -23.79
C ALA A 121 -14.56 2.15 -22.98
N TYR A 122 -14.52 2.07 -21.65
CA TYR A 122 -14.26 3.24 -20.80
C TYR A 122 -12.85 3.82 -20.99
N LEU A 123 -11.80 2.99 -21.01
CA LEU A 123 -10.42 3.45 -21.23
C LEU A 123 -10.22 4.06 -22.60
N ALA A 124 -10.96 3.59 -23.62
CA ALA A 124 -10.92 4.16 -24.96
C ALA A 124 -11.39 5.62 -24.98
N THR A 125 -12.25 6.05 -24.04
CA THR A 125 -12.67 7.46 -23.94
C THR A 125 -11.54 8.40 -23.51
N PHE A 126 -10.45 7.88 -22.94
CA PHE A 126 -9.24 8.61 -22.53
C PHE A 126 -8.05 8.39 -23.45
N SER A 127 -8.27 7.69 -24.57
CA SER A 127 -7.27 7.52 -25.61
C SER A 127 -7.78 8.27 -26.83
N GLN A 128 -7.00 9.21 -27.35
CA GLN A 128 -7.38 9.86 -28.59
C GLN A 128 -7.55 8.80 -29.67
N SER A 129 -8.67 8.84 -30.38
CA SER A 129 -8.97 7.90 -31.46
C SER A 129 -7.87 8.01 -32.51
N GLY A 130 -6.92 7.07 -32.47
CA GLY A 130 -5.87 6.95 -33.45
C GLY A 130 -6.43 6.35 -34.74
N ASP A 131 -7.05 7.19 -35.55
CA ASP A 131 -6.79 7.20 -36.99
C ASP A 131 -6.25 8.60 -37.33
N ASP A 132 -4.93 8.65 -37.51
CA ASP A 132 -4.09 9.66 -38.16
C ASP A 132 -4.05 11.13 -37.64
N ASP A 133 -2.81 11.52 -37.31
CA ASP A 133 -2.19 12.85 -37.33
C ASP A 133 -2.33 13.84 -36.15
N ALA A 134 -1.14 14.34 -35.78
CA ALA A 134 -0.82 15.24 -34.68
C ALA A 134 -1.06 16.72 -35.02
N ALA A 135 -1.60 17.52 -34.07
CA ALA A 135 -1.10 18.87 -33.73
C ALA A 135 -2.02 19.66 -32.76
N SER A 136 -1.37 20.23 -31.72
CA SER A 136 -1.60 21.55 -31.11
C SER A 136 -2.58 21.73 -29.92
N ALA A 137 -2.03 22.41 -28.91
CA ALA A 137 -2.48 22.65 -27.54
C ALA A 137 -3.51 23.79 -27.31
N GLU A 138 -4.36 23.55 -26.29
CA GLU A 138 -4.87 24.41 -25.18
C GLU A 138 -5.76 25.67 -25.42
N PRO A 139 -6.53 26.18 -24.40
CA PRO A 139 -7.09 25.54 -23.17
C PRO A 139 -8.54 25.95 -22.75
N ALA A 140 -9.14 25.13 -21.85
CA ALA A 140 -10.06 25.43 -20.71
C ALA A 140 -11.42 26.19 -20.94
N PRO A 141 -12.48 26.09 -20.07
CA PRO A 141 -12.44 25.83 -18.62
C PRO A 141 -13.61 25.07 -17.92
N ALA A 142 -13.34 24.71 -16.65
CA ALA A 142 -14.09 24.84 -15.38
C ALA A 142 -15.44 24.12 -15.06
N ASP A 143 -15.35 23.40 -13.93
CA ASP A 143 -16.22 23.38 -12.73
C ASP A 143 -17.41 22.40 -12.55
N ALA A 144 -17.18 21.45 -11.63
CA ALA A 144 -17.96 21.10 -10.41
C ALA A 144 -19.38 20.49 -10.51
N PRO A 145 -19.94 19.88 -9.43
CA PRO A 145 -19.33 19.16 -8.30
C PRO A 145 -19.97 17.78 -8.01
N ASP A 146 -19.30 17.08 -7.12
CA ASP A 146 -19.63 15.83 -6.42
C ASP A 146 -20.74 16.01 -5.37
N THR A 147 -21.57 14.99 -5.17
CA THR A 147 -22.40 14.84 -3.95
C THR A 147 -22.38 13.39 -3.50
N ALA A 148 -21.61 13.14 -2.44
CA ALA A 148 -21.69 11.95 -1.61
C ALA A 148 -22.95 11.98 -0.72
N THR A 149 -23.50 10.80 -0.48
CA THR A 149 -24.40 10.53 0.65
C THR A 149 -23.90 9.31 1.41
N GLU A 150 -23.49 9.54 2.66
CA GLU A 150 -23.44 8.54 3.72
C GLU A 150 -24.87 8.20 4.17
N ASP A 151 -25.13 6.94 4.54
CA ASP A 151 -25.20 6.54 5.96
C ASP A 151 -25.81 5.14 6.10
N GLY A 152 -25.29 4.36 7.04
CA GLY A 152 -25.78 3.00 7.29
C GLY A 152 -25.01 2.26 8.38
N ALA A 153 -24.98 2.84 9.59
CA ALA A 153 -24.46 2.21 10.80
C ALA A 153 -25.18 0.89 11.13
N ALA A 154 -24.41 -0.17 11.40
CA ALA A 154 -24.89 -1.41 12.00
C ALA A 154 -24.09 -1.73 13.28
N ALA A 155 -24.84 -2.04 14.33
CA ALA A 155 -24.42 -2.09 15.72
C ALA A 155 -23.58 -3.34 16.08
N GLU A 156 -22.64 -3.13 17.00
CA GLU A 156 -21.80 -4.15 17.65
C GLU A 156 -22.60 -5.02 18.66
N PRO A 157 -22.27 -6.31 18.82
CA PRO A 157 -22.80 -7.12 19.92
C PRO A 157 -21.93 -6.96 21.17
N LYS A 158 -22.58 -6.71 22.31
CA LYS A 158 -21.96 -6.65 23.63
C LYS A 158 -21.48 -8.03 24.10
N ALA A 159 -20.19 -8.12 24.45
CA ALA A 159 -19.62 -9.23 25.21
C ALA A 159 -20.09 -9.16 26.68
N GLY A 160 -20.48 -10.31 27.23
CA GLY A 160 -20.93 -10.46 28.62
C GLY A 160 -19.77 -10.50 29.62
N GLU A 161 -19.96 -9.82 30.74
CA GLU A 161 -19.14 -9.91 31.95
C GLU A 161 -19.03 -11.36 32.47
N PRO A 162 -17.85 -11.83 32.91
CA PRO A 162 -17.77 -13.01 33.75
C PRO A 162 -18.13 -12.63 35.20
N GLU A 163 -19.08 -13.38 35.76
CA GLU A 163 -19.50 -13.31 37.16
C GLU A 163 -18.31 -13.51 38.11
N GLY A 164 -18.25 -12.66 39.13
CA GLY A 164 -17.20 -12.67 40.15
C GLY A 164 -17.19 -13.96 40.97
N ALA A 165 -16.14 -14.76 40.79
CA ALA A 165 -15.73 -15.73 41.80
C ALA A 165 -15.03 -14.98 42.94
N VAL A 166 -15.70 -14.91 44.09
CA VAL A 166 -15.09 -14.54 45.36
C VAL A 166 -13.99 -15.57 45.69
N VAL A 167 -12.74 -15.13 45.60
CA VAL A 167 -11.60 -15.86 46.18
C VAL A 167 -11.62 -15.63 47.69
N GLU A 168 -11.89 -16.69 48.44
CA GLU A 168 -11.69 -16.74 49.89
C GLU A 168 -10.24 -16.37 50.21
N ALA A 169 -10.05 -15.55 51.24
CA ALA A 169 -8.74 -15.13 51.72
C ALA A 169 -7.93 -16.34 52.18
N GLU A 170 -6.96 -16.73 51.36
CA GLU A 170 -5.97 -17.74 51.70
C GLU A 170 -5.17 -17.25 52.92
N THR A 171 -5.01 -18.15 53.90
CA THR A 171 -4.24 -17.94 55.12
C THR A 171 -2.86 -17.38 54.81
N ALA A 172 -2.37 -16.45 55.65
CA ALA A 172 -1.07 -15.76 55.50
C ALA A 172 0.05 -16.72 55.04
N ALA A 173 0.38 -16.65 53.74
CA ALA A 173 1.48 -17.39 53.15
C ALA A 173 2.80 -16.93 53.80
N GLU A 174 3.70 -17.87 54.09
CA GLU A 174 5.04 -17.54 54.57
C GLU A 174 5.74 -16.59 53.57
N PRO A 175 6.48 -15.58 54.06
CA PRO A 175 7.15 -14.64 53.19
C PRO A 175 8.13 -15.37 52.27
N PRO A 176 8.20 -15.02 50.97
CA PRO A 176 9.05 -15.69 50.02
C PRO A 176 10.53 -15.66 50.44
N THR A 177 11.23 -16.78 50.33
CA THR A 177 12.63 -16.89 50.78
C THR A 177 13.67 -16.33 49.81
N HIS A 178 13.23 -15.75 48.68
CA HIS A 178 14.09 -15.21 47.64
C HIS A 178 14.16 -13.68 47.67
N GLY A 179 15.24 -13.12 47.13
CA GLY A 179 15.46 -11.68 47.03
C GLY A 179 15.80 -10.99 48.36
N VAL A 180 16.32 -9.76 48.28
CA VAL A 180 16.69 -8.97 49.47
C VAL A 180 15.46 -8.48 50.23
N PHE A 181 14.36 -8.25 49.53
CA PHE A 181 13.12 -7.69 50.10
C PHE A 181 12.00 -8.72 50.27
N HIS A 182 12.22 -9.99 49.90
CA HIS A 182 11.23 -11.06 50.05
C HIS A 182 9.85 -10.73 49.44
N LEU A 183 9.85 -10.10 48.26
CA LEU A 183 8.64 -9.73 47.50
C LEU A 183 8.55 -10.54 46.22
N GLY A 184 7.32 -10.90 45.83
CA GLY A 184 7.02 -11.61 44.58
C GLY A 184 7.23 -13.12 44.65
N ARG A 185 7.33 -13.76 43.48
CA ARG A 185 7.73 -15.16 43.29
C ARG A 185 8.60 -15.28 42.05
N PRO A 186 9.43 -16.34 41.93
CA PRO A 186 10.08 -16.66 40.67
C PRO A 186 9.05 -16.79 39.55
N ALA A 187 9.34 -16.19 38.40
CA ALA A 187 8.56 -16.39 37.18
C ALA A 187 8.72 -17.85 36.73
N THR A 188 7.62 -18.48 36.33
CA THR A 188 7.67 -19.81 35.73
C THR A 188 8.19 -19.71 34.31
N GLU A 189 8.80 -20.79 33.80
CA GLU A 189 9.26 -20.83 32.40
C GLU A 189 8.13 -20.55 31.41
N ALA A 190 6.91 -21.02 31.70
CA ALA A 190 5.73 -20.77 30.87
C ALA A 190 5.33 -19.28 30.84
N GLU A 191 5.45 -18.57 31.96
CA GLU A 191 5.15 -17.13 32.01
C GLU A 191 6.18 -16.32 31.25
N VAL A 192 7.46 -16.66 31.40
CA VAL A 192 8.55 -16.04 30.64
C VAL A 192 8.32 -16.29 29.15
N ALA A 193 8.11 -17.54 28.72
CA ALA A 193 7.87 -17.87 27.32
C ALA A 193 6.62 -17.20 26.71
N ALA A 194 5.60 -16.89 27.51
CA ALA A 194 4.39 -16.22 27.04
C ALA A 194 4.56 -14.71 26.83
N TRP A 195 5.54 -14.08 27.50
CA TRP A 195 5.74 -12.62 27.54
C TRP A 195 7.02 -12.19 26.83
N ASP A 196 8.10 -12.94 27.01
CA ASP A 196 9.39 -12.76 26.37
C ASP A 196 9.35 -13.41 24.97
N ILE A 197 8.90 -12.60 24.02
CA ILE A 197 8.78 -12.94 22.61
C ILE A 197 9.69 -12.06 21.74
N ASP A 198 10.66 -11.39 22.36
CA ASP A 198 11.54 -10.41 21.71
C ASP A 198 12.44 -11.10 20.69
N ILE A 199 12.57 -10.48 19.50
CA ILE A 199 13.43 -11.00 18.44
C ILE A 199 14.59 -10.04 18.20
N ARG A 200 15.79 -10.51 18.53
CA ARG A 200 17.01 -9.70 18.37
C ARG A 200 17.50 -9.71 16.91
N PRO A 201 18.30 -8.71 16.50
CA PRO A 201 18.88 -8.66 15.14
C PRO A 201 19.73 -9.87 14.77
N ASP A 202 20.28 -10.60 15.74
CA ASP A 202 21.05 -11.83 15.54
C ASP A 202 20.18 -13.08 15.35
N GLY A 203 18.84 -12.94 15.36
CA GLY A 203 17.88 -14.04 15.24
C GLY A 203 17.57 -14.74 16.56
N ALA A 204 18.18 -14.34 17.68
CA ALA A 204 17.80 -14.91 18.97
C ALA A 204 16.35 -14.54 19.33
N GLY A 205 15.59 -15.54 19.76
CA GLY A 205 14.16 -15.41 20.07
C GLY A 205 13.24 -15.91 18.96
N LEU A 206 13.75 -16.17 17.75
CA LEU A 206 12.95 -16.66 16.62
C LEU A 206 12.24 -17.98 16.97
N PRO A 207 10.90 -18.04 16.83
CA PRO A 207 10.18 -19.31 16.95
C PRO A 207 10.44 -20.17 15.72
N VAL A 208 10.31 -21.48 15.86
CA VAL A 208 10.39 -22.42 14.73
C VAL A 208 9.18 -22.20 13.83
N GLY A 209 9.39 -22.01 12.53
CA GLY A 209 8.32 -21.81 11.56
C GLY A 209 8.84 -21.38 10.20
N SER A 210 7.96 -21.36 9.21
CA SER A 210 8.28 -20.86 7.88
C SER A 210 7.06 -20.27 7.18
N GLY A 211 7.32 -19.49 6.13
CA GLY A 211 6.26 -18.96 5.29
C GLY A 211 6.81 -18.39 3.99
N THR A 212 6.07 -18.59 2.91
CA THR A 212 6.42 -18.10 1.58
C THR A 212 5.81 -16.74 1.28
N VAL A 213 6.38 -16.05 0.29
CA VAL A 213 5.83 -14.77 -0.22
C VAL A 213 4.36 -14.93 -0.65
N LEU A 214 4.00 -16.01 -1.35
CA LEU A 214 2.62 -16.26 -1.82
C LEU A 214 1.63 -16.50 -0.68
N GLU A 215 2.05 -17.23 0.36
CA GLU A 215 1.23 -17.40 1.56
C GLU A 215 1.05 -16.05 2.26
N GLY A 216 2.11 -15.25 2.33
CA GLY A 216 2.10 -13.92 2.93
C GLY A 216 1.18 -12.95 2.21
N GLU A 217 1.14 -12.97 0.87
CA GLU A 217 0.22 -12.15 0.07
C GLU A 217 -1.24 -12.44 0.43
N THR A 218 -1.57 -13.71 0.65
CA THR A 218 -2.93 -14.14 1.02
C THR A 218 -3.32 -13.57 2.39
N VAL A 219 -2.47 -13.79 3.40
CA VAL A 219 -2.73 -13.28 4.77
C VAL A 219 -2.77 -11.75 4.77
N TYR A 220 -1.87 -11.10 4.03
CA TYR A 220 -1.78 -9.65 3.95
C TYR A 220 -3.04 -9.03 3.36
N THR A 221 -3.56 -9.59 2.27
CA THR A 221 -4.78 -9.11 1.61
C THR A 221 -5.97 -9.16 2.56
N GLU A 222 -6.08 -10.20 3.37
CA GLU A 222 -7.20 -10.39 4.29
C GLU A 222 -7.08 -9.57 5.58
N GLN A 223 -5.87 -9.41 6.12
CA GLN A 223 -5.65 -8.89 7.47
C GLN A 223 -4.96 -7.51 7.52
N CYS A 224 -4.36 -7.06 6.43
CA CYS A 224 -3.47 -5.88 6.43
C CYS A 224 -3.86 -4.82 5.39
N ALA A 225 -4.28 -5.23 4.20
CA ALA A 225 -4.48 -4.34 3.05
C ALA A 225 -5.53 -3.24 3.29
N VAL A 226 -6.54 -3.50 4.13
CA VAL A 226 -7.58 -2.52 4.49
C VAL A 226 -7.03 -1.21 5.07
N CYS A 227 -5.85 -1.27 5.70
CA CYS A 227 -5.14 -0.08 6.21
C CYS A 227 -3.89 0.20 5.38
N HIS A 228 -3.12 -0.82 5.04
CA HIS A 228 -1.80 -0.65 4.45
C HIS A 228 -1.77 -0.63 2.92
N GLY A 229 -2.92 -0.70 2.25
CA GLY A 229 -3.00 -0.83 0.78
C GLY A 229 -2.63 -2.22 0.33
N ASP A 230 -2.93 -2.59 -0.92
CA ASP A 230 -2.66 -3.93 -1.44
C ASP A 230 -1.14 -4.19 -1.60
N PHE A 231 -0.35 -3.12 -1.72
CA PHE A 231 1.09 -3.13 -1.98
C PHE A 231 1.91 -2.38 -0.93
N GLY A 232 1.35 -2.12 0.26
CA GLY A 232 2.04 -1.38 1.32
C GLY A 232 2.11 0.12 1.08
N GLU A 233 1.34 0.68 0.15
CA GLU A 233 1.28 2.10 -0.19
C GLU A 233 0.42 2.95 0.78
N ALA A 234 -0.25 2.28 1.72
CA ALA A 234 -1.25 2.81 2.65
C ALA A 234 -2.57 3.27 2.02
N ILE A 235 -3.63 3.18 2.82
CA ILE A 235 -4.93 3.80 2.54
C ILE A 235 -5.12 4.99 3.48
N GLY A 236 -5.44 6.17 2.92
CA GLY A 236 -5.68 7.37 3.70
C GLY A 236 -4.43 7.86 4.46
N ARG A 237 -4.50 7.83 5.81
CA ARG A 237 -3.41 8.29 6.70
C ARG A 237 -2.71 7.15 7.44
N TRP A 238 -2.99 5.90 7.08
CA TRP A 238 -2.29 4.76 7.65
C TRP A 238 -0.81 4.72 7.23
N PRO A 239 0.05 3.98 7.96
CA PRO A 239 1.47 3.89 7.63
C PRO A 239 1.75 3.19 6.30
N VAL A 240 2.63 3.79 5.50
CA VAL A 240 3.22 3.20 4.29
C VAL A 240 4.27 2.17 4.69
N LEU A 241 4.16 0.94 4.17
CA LEU A 241 5.06 -0.18 4.46
C LEU A 241 6.15 -0.37 3.40
N ALA A 242 5.90 0.06 2.16
CA ALA A 242 6.82 -0.14 1.03
C ALA A 242 7.06 1.13 0.19
N GLY A 243 8.25 1.23 -0.40
CA GLY A 243 8.68 2.39 -1.21
C GLY A 243 9.51 3.40 -0.41
N GLY A 244 9.61 4.64 -0.87
CA GLY A 244 10.38 5.69 -0.18
C GLY A 244 11.90 5.63 -0.36
N TYR A 245 12.39 4.79 -1.27
CA TYR A 245 13.81 4.73 -1.65
C TYR A 245 14.36 6.08 -2.10
N ASP A 246 15.59 6.40 -1.66
CA ASP A 246 16.29 7.65 -1.98
C ASP A 246 15.53 8.93 -1.58
N THR A 247 14.68 8.84 -0.54
CA THR A 247 13.93 9.99 -0.03
C THR A 247 14.46 10.56 1.29
N LEU A 248 15.38 9.87 1.98
CA LEU A 248 15.80 10.23 3.35
C LEU A 248 16.41 11.64 3.50
N THR A 249 16.94 12.21 2.42
CA THR A 249 17.53 13.55 2.38
C THR A 249 16.60 14.62 1.80
N ARG A 250 15.37 14.26 1.41
CA ARG A 250 14.37 15.21 0.89
C ARG A 250 13.74 15.98 2.05
N GLU A 251 13.12 17.12 1.72
CA GLU A 251 12.37 17.93 2.70
C GLU A 251 11.29 17.12 3.43
N ARG A 252 10.64 16.21 2.72
CA ARG A 252 9.64 15.28 3.27
C ARG A 252 10.00 13.83 2.92
N PRO A 253 10.81 13.16 3.75
CA PRO A 253 11.20 11.78 3.50
C PRO A 253 10.02 10.81 3.71
N VAL A 254 10.01 9.73 2.96
CA VAL A 254 9.06 8.62 3.11
C VAL A 254 9.82 7.45 3.73
N LYS A 255 9.60 7.21 5.02
CA LYS A 255 10.35 6.26 5.83
C LYS A 255 9.54 4.98 5.99
N THR A 256 9.96 3.92 5.32
CA THR A 256 9.29 2.61 5.24
C THR A 256 10.23 1.51 5.72
N ILE A 257 9.76 0.26 5.68
CA ILE A 257 10.58 -0.90 6.01
C ILE A 257 11.78 -0.99 5.05
N GLY A 258 11.55 -0.89 3.73
CA GLY A 258 12.65 -0.98 2.76
C GLY A 258 13.58 0.23 2.72
N SER A 259 13.07 1.44 3.00
CA SER A 259 13.87 2.66 2.88
C SER A 259 14.59 3.10 4.15
N TYR A 260 14.10 2.69 5.33
CA TYR A 260 14.59 3.24 6.60
C TYR A 260 14.92 2.20 7.67
N TRP A 261 14.19 1.09 7.76
CA TRP A 261 14.38 0.17 8.88
C TRP A 261 15.71 -0.59 8.77
N PRO A 262 16.42 -0.81 9.89
CA PRO A 262 17.73 -1.46 9.84
C PRO A 262 17.66 -2.99 9.87
N TYR A 263 16.68 -3.57 10.56
CA TYR A 263 16.64 -5.01 10.84
C TYR A 263 15.29 -5.63 10.52
N LEU A 264 15.34 -6.81 9.89
CA LEU A 264 14.16 -7.63 9.62
C LEU A 264 13.55 -8.23 10.89
N SER A 265 14.38 -8.48 11.93
CA SER A 265 13.89 -8.96 13.22
C SER A 265 12.83 -8.03 13.83
N THR A 266 12.99 -6.72 13.66
CA THR A 266 12.04 -5.72 14.14
C THR A 266 10.70 -5.81 13.41
N VAL A 267 10.71 -6.15 12.12
CA VAL A 267 9.47 -6.38 11.35
C VAL A 267 8.73 -7.59 11.92
N TYR A 268 9.44 -8.71 12.08
CA TYR A 268 8.85 -9.95 12.60
C TYR A 268 8.29 -9.76 14.02
N ASP A 269 9.09 -9.22 14.94
CA ASP A 269 8.69 -8.99 16.34
C ASP A 269 7.46 -8.07 16.41
N TYR A 270 7.51 -6.92 15.72
CA TYR A 270 6.42 -5.96 15.75
C TYR A 270 5.13 -6.54 15.16
N VAL A 271 5.20 -7.24 14.02
CA VAL A 271 4.03 -7.87 13.41
C VAL A 271 3.43 -8.92 14.35
N ARG A 272 4.25 -9.82 14.90
CA ARG A 272 3.81 -10.84 15.85
C ARG A 272 3.18 -10.26 17.12
N ARG A 273 3.77 -9.20 17.65
CA ARG A 273 3.43 -8.61 18.95
C ARG A 273 2.25 -7.66 18.88
N ALA A 274 2.13 -6.88 17.79
CA ALA A 274 1.28 -5.70 17.75
C ALA A 274 0.32 -5.64 16.54
N MET A 275 0.42 -6.54 15.57
CA MET A 275 -0.45 -6.58 14.40
C MET A 275 -1.34 -7.84 14.36
N PRO A 276 -2.49 -7.79 13.68
CA PRO A 276 -3.15 -6.60 13.11
C PRO A 276 -3.60 -5.58 14.16
N PHE A 277 -3.66 -4.29 13.80
CA PHE A 277 -4.14 -3.25 14.73
C PHE A 277 -5.60 -3.51 15.13
N GLY A 278 -5.86 -3.58 16.44
CA GLY A 278 -7.17 -3.95 17.00
C GLY A 278 -7.35 -5.45 17.27
N ASN A 279 -6.46 -6.32 16.75
CA ASN A 279 -6.48 -7.77 16.96
C ASN A 279 -5.06 -8.34 17.10
N ALA A 280 -4.20 -7.68 17.87
CA ALA A 280 -2.80 -8.06 18.03
C ALA A 280 -2.65 -9.46 18.65
N ARG A 281 -1.55 -10.17 18.33
CA ARG A 281 -1.25 -11.55 18.75
C ARG A 281 -2.27 -12.60 18.27
N SER A 282 -2.96 -12.33 17.16
CA SER A 282 -3.90 -13.28 16.54
C SER A 282 -3.28 -14.16 15.45
N LEU A 283 -2.09 -13.80 14.97
CA LEU A 283 -1.38 -14.50 13.91
C LEU A 283 -0.53 -15.65 14.46
N SER A 284 -0.41 -16.74 13.71
CA SER A 284 0.55 -17.81 14.02
C SER A 284 1.98 -17.40 13.65
N ASP A 285 3.00 -18.10 14.18
CA ASP A 285 4.39 -17.82 13.86
C ASP A 285 4.68 -18.01 12.34
N ASP A 286 4.07 -19.00 11.70
CA ASP A 286 4.14 -19.23 10.24
C ASP A 286 3.50 -18.08 9.45
N ASP A 287 2.34 -17.56 9.89
CA ASP A 287 1.71 -16.40 9.26
C ASP A 287 2.62 -15.16 9.33
N VAL A 288 3.31 -14.96 10.45
CA VAL A 288 4.25 -13.84 10.61
C VAL A 288 5.47 -14.01 9.71
N TYR A 289 6.01 -15.22 9.56
CA TYR A 289 7.07 -15.49 8.58
C TYR A 289 6.61 -15.19 7.16
N ALA A 290 5.44 -15.67 6.77
CA ALA A 290 4.85 -15.45 5.45
C ALA A 290 4.63 -13.95 5.16
N LEU A 291 4.02 -13.23 6.10
CA LEU A 291 3.83 -11.77 6.01
C LEU A 291 5.15 -11.03 5.91
N THR A 292 6.16 -11.43 6.69
CA THR A 292 7.48 -10.82 6.64
C THR A 292 8.15 -11.07 5.28
N ALA A 293 8.02 -12.27 4.71
CA ALA A 293 8.47 -12.58 3.37
C ALA A 293 7.77 -11.71 2.31
N TYR A 294 6.44 -11.54 2.42
CA TYR A 294 5.69 -10.68 1.51
C TYR A 294 6.09 -9.21 1.62
N VAL A 295 6.35 -8.69 2.82
CA VAL A 295 6.85 -7.32 3.02
C VAL A 295 8.23 -7.12 2.39
N LEU A 296 9.11 -8.12 2.43
CA LEU A 296 10.38 -8.08 1.70
C LEU A 296 10.14 -8.01 0.18
N TYR A 297 9.16 -8.75 -0.33
CA TYR A 297 8.78 -8.74 -1.75
C TYR A 297 8.20 -7.39 -2.17
N LEU A 298 7.30 -6.80 -1.39
CA LEU A 298 6.77 -5.45 -1.62
C LEU A 298 7.87 -4.38 -1.72
N ASN A 299 8.98 -4.61 -1.01
CA ASN A 299 10.12 -3.72 -0.99
C ASN A 299 11.19 -4.08 -2.04
N ASP A 300 10.94 -4.98 -2.99
CA ASP A 300 11.94 -5.44 -3.98
C ASP A 300 13.24 -6.00 -3.33
N ILE A 301 13.21 -6.45 -2.06
CA ILE A 301 14.38 -7.04 -1.36
C ILE A 301 14.52 -8.52 -1.74
N VAL A 302 13.39 -9.19 -1.89
CA VAL A 302 13.29 -10.51 -2.54
C VAL A 302 12.36 -10.36 -3.75
N THR A 303 12.64 -11.09 -4.83
CA THR A 303 11.84 -10.99 -6.07
C THR A 303 11.17 -12.30 -6.47
N ASP A 304 11.50 -13.39 -5.77
CA ASP A 304 10.92 -14.71 -6.03
C ASP A 304 9.68 -14.89 -5.17
N GLU A 305 8.53 -15.10 -5.81
CA GLU A 305 7.25 -15.36 -5.16
C GLU A 305 7.24 -16.72 -4.41
N ALA A 306 8.16 -17.62 -4.76
CA ALA A 306 8.36 -18.89 -4.05
C ALA A 306 9.39 -18.79 -2.90
N PHE A 307 9.95 -17.61 -2.64
CA PHE A 307 10.91 -17.43 -1.55
C PHE A 307 10.26 -17.78 -0.20
N GLU A 308 10.91 -18.66 0.56
CA GLU A 308 10.50 -19.08 1.89
C GLU A 308 11.41 -18.43 2.94
N LEU A 309 10.79 -17.68 3.86
CA LEU A 309 11.43 -17.16 5.05
C LEU A 309 11.20 -18.13 6.22
N ASN A 310 12.23 -18.38 7.02
CA ASN A 310 12.16 -19.26 8.18
C ASN A 310 13.14 -18.83 9.28
N GLN A 311 13.11 -19.53 10.41
CA GLN A 311 13.94 -19.21 11.58
C GLN A 311 15.45 -19.27 11.29
N ASP A 312 15.87 -20.07 10.31
CA ASP A 312 17.29 -20.30 10.02
C ASP A 312 17.87 -19.24 9.07
N ASN A 313 17.03 -18.62 8.23
CA ASN A 313 17.48 -17.65 7.22
C ASN A 313 17.11 -16.19 7.52
N LEU A 314 16.15 -15.90 8.41
CA LEU A 314 15.66 -14.53 8.65
C LEU A 314 16.77 -13.55 9.04
N ALA A 315 17.64 -13.94 9.97
CA ALA A 315 18.73 -13.09 10.45
C ALA A 315 19.86 -12.87 9.42
N THR A 316 19.84 -13.61 8.30
CA THR A 316 20.84 -13.45 7.22
C THR A 316 20.48 -12.34 6.24
N ILE A 317 19.23 -11.87 6.24
CA ILE A 317 18.72 -10.84 5.34
C ILE A 317 19.07 -9.45 5.88
N ARG A 318 19.72 -8.63 5.05
CA ARG A 318 20.18 -7.28 5.39
C ARG A 318 19.25 -6.27 4.73
N LEU A 319 18.64 -5.38 5.51
CA LEU A 319 17.79 -4.31 4.95
C LEU A 319 18.68 -3.18 4.39
N PRO A 320 18.21 -2.42 3.38
CA PRO A 320 19.03 -1.42 2.70
C PRO A 320 19.63 -0.34 3.61
N ASN A 321 18.97 -0.02 4.73
CA ASN A 321 19.39 1.04 5.65
C ASN A 321 19.96 0.51 6.98
N GLU A 322 20.50 -0.71 6.99
CA GLU A 322 21.07 -1.31 8.21
C GLU A 322 22.18 -0.45 8.84
N ASP A 323 23.08 0.09 8.01
CA ASP A 323 24.18 0.96 8.46
C ASP A 323 23.75 2.44 8.60
N GLY A 324 22.46 2.74 8.45
CA GLY A 324 21.92 4.11 8.43
C GLY A 324 21.70 4.73 9.81
N PHE A 325 22.10 4.05 10.89
CA PHE A 325 21.88 4.46 12.27
C PHE A 325 23.19 4.53 13.03
N VAL A 326 23.29 5.53 13.90
CA VAL A 326 24.42 5.72 14.82
C VAL A 326 23.92 5.82 16.25
N ALA A 327 24.79 5.53 17.22
CA ALA A 327 24.50 5.85 18.61
C ALA A 327 24.37 7.37 18.76
N ASP A 328 23.59 7.80 19.75
CA ASP A 328 23.44 9.21 20.07
C ASP A 328 24.80 9.87 20.35
N ASP A 329 25.21 10.77 19.47
CA ASP A 329 26.48 11.49 19.45
C ASP A 329 26.30 12.97 19.80
N ARG A 330 25.15 13.37 20.35
CA ARG A 330 24.87 14.77 20.69
C ARG A 330 25.94 15.43 21.55
N TYR A 331 26.70 14.68 22.37
CA TYR A 331 27.79 15.26 23.18
C TYR A 331 29.08 15.52 22.40
N GLU A 332 29.23 14.92 21.22
CA GLU A 332 30.38 15.07 20.33
C GLU A 332 30.13 16.18 19.29
N GLU A 333 28.86 16.46 18.98
CA GLU A 333 28.43 17.53 18.08
C GLU A 333 28.93 18.91 18.54
N PRO A 334 29.64 19.69 17.69
CA PRO A 334 30.23 20.97 18.07
C PRO A 334 29.22 21.98 18.65
N HIS A 335 27.95 21.86 18.27
CA HIS A 335 26.87 22.71 18.77
C HIS A 335 26.57 22.48 20.26
N TYR A 336 26.76 21.27 20.76
CA TYR A 336 26.39 20.83 22.12
C TYR A 336 27.63 20.47 22.98
N ALA A 337 28.75 20.13 22.36
CA ALA A 337 29.99 19.72 23.02
C ALA A 337 30.58 20.82 23.93
N ALA A 338 30.26 22.09 23.66
CA ALA A 338 30.57 23.21 24.53
C ALA A 338 29.29 23.68 25.21
N GLY A 339 29.25 23.59 26.55
CA GLY A 339 28.31 24.38 27.35
C GLY A 339 28.63 25.86 27.16
N ALA A 340 28.14 26.45 26.07
CA ALA A 340 28.36 27.84 25.74
C ALA A 340 27.65 28.70 26.78
N GLU A 341 28.41 29.54 27.50
CA GLU A 341 27.82 30.59 28.33
C GLU A 341 26.89 31.44 27.45
N PRO A 342 25.61 31.58 27.83
CA PRO A 342 24.65 32.30 27.00
C PRO A 342 25.08 33.76 26.84
N CYS A 343 24.84 34.32 25.66
CA CYS A 343 25.02 35.76 25.49
C CYS A 343 23.97 36.52 26.33
N MET A 344 24.44 37.50 27.11
CA MET A 344 23.58 38.28 28.02
C MET A 344 23.24 39.68 27.49
N ARG A 345 24.02 40.23 26.56
CA ARG A 345 23.82 41.60 26.02
C ARG A 345 24.29 41.68 24.58
N ASP A 346 23.57 42.46 23.76
CA ASP A 346 23.92 42.80 22.38
C ASP A 346 24.19 41.57 21.48
N CYS A 347 23.41 40.50 21.67
CA CYS A 347 23.70 39.16 21.15
C CYS A 347 23.53 38.99 19.65
N LYS A 348 22.68 39.79 19.03
CA LYS A 348 22.46 39.79 17.59
C LYS A 348 22.32 41.24 17.12
N PRO A 349 23.08 41.67 16.11
CA PRO A 349 22.90 42.98 15.54
C PRO A 349 21.57 43.07 14.77
N GLY A 350 20.93 44.23 14.81
CA GLY A 350 19.68 44.49 14.09
C GLY A 350 18.42 44.31 14.96
N LYS A 351 17.26 44.51 14.33
CA LYS A 351 15.96 44.29 14.98
C LYS A 351 15.57 42.81 14.86
N ALA A 352 14.88 42.30 15.87
CA ALA A 352 14.21 41.01 15.75
C ALA A 352 13.07 41.13 14.73
N GLU A 353 12.97 40.13 13.84
CA GLU A 353 11.95 40.04 12.81
C GLU A 353 11.16 38.74 13.00
N ILE A 354 9.85 38.79 12.80
CA ILE A 354 9.00 37.62 12.92
C ILE A 354 9.09 36.82 11.62
N ALA A 355 9.55 35.57 11.72
CA ALA A 355 9.73 34.70 10.56
C ALA A 355 8.48 33.85 10.25
N GLN A 356 7.73 33.43 11.27
CA GLN A 356 6.58 32.55 11.15
C GLN A 356 5.55 32.85 12.24
N HIS A 357 4.27 32.68 11.93
CA HIS A 357 3.16 32.80 12.87
C HIS A 357 2.35 31.50 12.86
N ALA A 358 2.18 30.86 14.02
CA ALA A 358 1.39 29.62 14.12
C ALA A 358 -0.08 29.84 13.71
N ALA A 359 -0.62 31.03 13.98
CA ALA A 359 -1.96 31.45 13.57
C ALA A 359 -2.15 31.49 12.03
N VAL A 360 -1.09 31.40 11.22
CA VAL A 360 -1.20 31.28 9.76
C VAL A 360 -1.57 29.85 9.35
N LEU A 361 -1.17 28.83 10.12
CA LEU A 361 -1.51 27.44 9.85
C LEU A 361 -2.92 27.08 10.29
N ASP A 362 -3.38 27.68 11.40
CA ASP A 362 -4.76 27.60 11.90
C ASP A 362 -5.30 26.16 12.05
N VAL A 363 -4.50 25.30 12.68
CA VAL A 363 -4.84 23.88 12.94
C VAL A 363 -4.97 23.56 14.43
N THR A 364 -5.01 24.58 15.28
CA THR A 364 -5.24 24.41 16.73
C THR A 364 -6.74 24.43 16.98
N PRO A 365 -7.32 23.44 17.69
CA PRO A 365 -8.74 23.45 18.00
C PRO A 365 -9.15 24.72 18.77
N ASP A 366 -10.23 25.34 18.33
CA ASP A 366 -10.82 26.51 18.98
C ASP A 366 -11.59 26.12 20.26
N GLY A 367 -11.69 27.05 21.21
CA GLY A 367 -12.59 26.91 22.35
C GLY A 367 -14.02 27.32 22.00
N ASP A 368 -15.01 26.83 22.76
CA ASP A 368 -16.44 27.18 22.59
C ASP A 368 -16.74 28.70 22.68
N SER A 369 -15.78 29.54 23.07
CA SER A 369 -15.90 31.01 23.13
C SER A 369 -15.42 31.75 21.89
N ASP A 370 -14.83 31.04 20.92
CA ASP A 370 -14.08 31.66 19.83
C ASP A 370 -14.89 31.77 18.52
N GLU A 371 -16.20 31.47 18.55
CA GLU A 371 -17.13 31.68 17.42
C GLU A 371 -17.23 33.15 16.98
N ASP A 372 -16.81 34.08 17.85
CA ASP A 372 -16.75 35.51 17.56
C ASP A 372 -15.32 35.92 17.19
N GLY A 373 -14.88 35.53 15.99
CA GLY A 373 -13.70 36.01 15.26
C GLY A 373 -12.81 37.04 15.96
N SER A 374 -11.98 36.58 16.88
CA SER A 374 -10.82 37.33 17.39
C SER A 374 -9.86 36.32 17.97
N GLY A 375 -9.01 35.76 17.10
CA GLY A 375 -7.93 34.88 17.49
C GLY A 375 -7.23 35.41 18.74
N GLY A 376 -7.20 34.56 19.77
CA GLY A 376 -6.58 34.83 21.06
C GLY A 376 -5.07 35.02 20.91
N GLY A 377 -4.66 36.22 20.47
CA GLY A 377 -3.33 36.74 20.70
C GLY A 377 -3.24 37.18 22.15
N ILE A 378 -2.35 36.56 22.91
CA ILE A 378 -1.85 37.15 24.16
C ILE A 378 -1.03 38.38 23.74
N ASP A 379 -1.54 39.56 24.08
CA ASP A 379 -0.90 40.88 23.93
C ASP A 379 0.47 40.97 24.63
#